data_AF-A0A9P6D1T9-F1
#
_entry.id   AF-A0A9P6D1T9-F1
#
_cell.length_a   1.000
_cell.length_b   1.000
_cell.length_c   1.000
_cell.angle_alpha   90.00
_cell.angle_beta   90.00
_cell.angle_gamma   90.00
#
_symmetry.space_group_name_H-M   'P 1'
#
loop_
_entity.id
_entity.type
_entity.pdbx_description
1 polymer ?
#
loop_
_entity_poly.entity_id
_entity_poly.type
_entity_poly.pdbx_seq_one_letter_code
_entity_poly.pdbx_strand_id
1 'polypeptide(L)'
;MRAGGDIEIEGQPVNTIGHEYADSPWVVGVLRVRKLTAHFIILSTIGRDLRTFRSARDLVSCIADAMEAHQLAYDVLHILHRDISAGNILMSTQKPPRGILIDWDHCIFMDKLTKDRETRVKRTGTWQFMSAHLAANPKTAPHSLVDDRESALHVLMYLAIKYLRHNKGDHYCMRDLLSMFDDFIEKPGNPHKQATTQKSNVIKLKGPDIVFDLKPINQLIKKLCTNFAARYENPENDSDSEDEDAGQLKRTRSNRLLNLKKKDWLYSEFRKFAAKLPEPQGKETDHVHNSKHIQDVRQGQGKRGREDDLCDGTDGSKLAKPYDNRQIMSATLIYRIYTLYIPVMLYTLCIAFQ
;
A
#
# COMPACT_ATOMS: atom_id res chain seq x y z
N MET A 1 -9.41 30.23 2.59
CA MET A 1 -8.21 29.37 2.63
C MET A 1 -6.97 30.23 2.75
N ARG A 2 -6.44 30.39 3.97
CA ARG A 2 -5.05 30.78 4.19
C ARG A 2 -4.35 29.53 4.69
N ALA A 3 -4.03 28.62 3.78
CA ALA A 3 -3.04 27.60 4.04
C ALA A 3 -1.68 28.31 3.88
N GLY A 4 -1.23 28.94 4.96
CA GLY A 4 0.11 29.50 5.05
C GLY A 4 1.09 28.35 5.18
N GLY A 5 2.16 28.40 4.40
CA GLY A 5 3.19 27.37 4.38
C GLY A 5 3.82 27.25 5.75
N ASP A 6 3.90 26.03 6.27
CA ASP A 6 4.35 25.75 7.64
C ASP A 6 5.84 26.10 7.87
N ILE A 7 6.53 26.57 6.83
CA ILE A 7 7.87 27.14 6.87
C ILE A 7 7.82 28.52 6.22
N GLU A 8 8.30 29.52 6.96
CA GLU A 8 8.47 30.89 6.49
C GLU A 8 9.96 31.20 6.31
N ILE A 9 10.30 31.83 5.18
CA ILE A 9 11.61 32.45 4.96
C ILE A 9 11.39 33.95 5.08
N GLU A 10 12.09 34.60 6.01
CA GLU A 10 11.96 36.04 6.29
C GLU A 10 10.51 36.49 6.63
N GLY A 11 9.75 35.63 7.32
CA GLY A 11 8.36 35.90 7.72
C GLY A 11 7.36 35.83 6.56
N GLN A 12 7.74 35.22 5.43
CA GLN A 12 6.86 34.93 4.31
C GLN A 12 6.79 33.42 4.04
N PRO A 13 5.60 32.87 3.76
CA PRO A 13 5.47 31.46 3.44
C PRO A 13 6.25 31.13 2.16
N VAL A 14 6.86 29.95 2.11
CA VAL A 14 7.56 29.49 0.91
C VAL A 14 6.54 29.29 -0.22
N ASN A 15 6.71 30.03 -1.31
CA ASN A 15 5.80 30.03 -2.45
C ASN A 15 6.52 29.72 -3.76
N THR A 16 5.81 29.17 -4.74
CA THR A 16 6.32 29.07 -6.11
C THR A 16 6.44 30.46 -6.74
N ILE A 17 7.55 30.75 -7.42
CA ILE A 17 7.79 32.05 -8.09
C ILE A 17 7.27 32.11 -9.52
N GLY A 18 6.87 30.98 -10.12
CA GLY A 18 6.50 30.92 -11.55
C GLY A 18 5.32 31.80 -11.96
N HIS A 19 4.45 32.15 -11.01
CA HIS A 19 3.33 33.07 -11.26
C HIS A 19 3.77 34.53 -11.45
N GLU A 20 4.94 34.91 -10.93
CA GLU A 20 5.50 36.26 -11.05
C GLU A 20 6.06 36.54 -12.44
N TYR A 21 6.44 35.48 -13.17
CA TYR A 21 6.98 35.57 -14.53
C TYR A 21 5.91 35.38 -15.61
N ALA A 22 4.64 35.19 -15.24
CA ALA A 22 3.57 34.84 -16.18
C ALA A 22 3.39 35.86 -17.32
N ASP A 23 3.67 37.14 -17.05
CA ASP A 23 3.56 38.24 -18.02
C ASP A 23 4.91 38.62 -18.67
N SER A 24 5.96 37.82 -18.48
CA SER A 24 7.29 38.16 -19.00
C SER A 24 7.36 38.04 -20.53
N PRO A 25 8.13 38.90 -21.23
CA PRO A 25 8.15 38.97 -22.70
C PRO A 25 8.54 37.68 -23.43
N TRP A 26 9.24 36.77 -22.74
CA TRP A 26 9.70 35.49 -23.28
C TRP A 26 8.73 34.32 -23.00
N VAL A 27 7.64 34.55 -22.27
CA VAL A 27 6.64 33.51 -21.97
C VAL A 27 5.71 33.36 -23.16
N VAL A 28 5.81 32.20 -23.82
CA VAL A 28 4.99 31.86 -24.99
C VAL A 28 3.75 31.09 -24.53
N GLY A 29 2.62 31.79 -24.40
CA GLY A 29 1.30 31.19 -24.16
C GLY A 29 0.57 31.73 -22.93
N VAL A 30 -0.77 31.67 -22.96
CA VAL A 30 -1.63 32.08 -21.83
C VAL A 30 -1.76 30.91 -20.85
N LEU A 31 -0.72 30.65 -20.07
CA LEU A 31 -0.79 29.68 -18.97
C LEU A 31 -1.27 30.41 -17.72
N ARG A 32 -2.42 29.96 -17.17
CA ARG A 32 -2.88 30.45 -15.86
C ARG A 32 -2.00 29.84 -14.76
N VAL A 33 -0.85 30.45 -14.51
CA VAL A 33 0.08 30.03 -13.46
C VAL A 33 -0.44 30.54 -12.11
N ARG A 34 -0.70 29.62 -11.18
CA ARG A 34 -1.16 29.96 -9.84
C ARG A 34 0.02 29.99 -8.87
N LYS A 35 0.00 30.94 -7.93
CA LYS A 35 0.85 30.88 -6.73
C LYS A 35 0.49 29.64 -5.92
N LEU A 36 1.46 28.78 -5.66
CA LEU A 36 1.32 27.62 -4.80
C LEU A 36 2.14 27.84 -3.54
N THR A 37 1.53 27.57 -2.39
CA THR A 37 2.20 27.59 -1.09
C THR A 37 2.76 26.20 -0.80
N ALA A 38 4.03 26.10 -0.42
CA ALA A 38 4.64 24.85 -0.02
C ALA A 38 4.26 24.50 1.43
N HIS A 39 3.85 23.26 1.65
CA HIS A 39 3.60 22.69 2.96
C HIS A 39 4.60 21.57 3.21
N PHE A 40 5.22 21.57 4.40
CA PHE A 40 6.25 20.60 4.75
C PHE A 40 5.82 19.84 6.00
N ILE A 41 5.78 18.51 5.89
CA ILE A 41 5.57 17.63 7.03
C ILE A 41 6.92 16.97 7.33
N ILE A 42 7.53 17.36 8.45
CA ILE A 42 8.78 16.75 8.92
C ILE A 42 8.42 15.69 9.95
N LEU A 43 8.74 14.44 9.64
CA LEU A 43 8.55 13.30 10.54
C LEU A 43 9.87 12.96 11.21
N SER A 44 9.85 12.82 12.55
CA SER A 44 11.04 12.43 13.33
C SER A 44 11.47 10.97 13.08
N THR A 45 10.54 10.13 12.61
CA THR A 45 10.79 8.71 12.39
C THR A 45 11.40 8.47 11.01
N ILE A 46 12.64 8.00 10.98
CA ILE A 46 13.29 7.55 9.75
C ILE A 46 12.82 6.13 9.44
N GLY A 47 12.21 5.98 8.27
CA GLY A 47 11.80 4.68 7.72
C GLY A 47 12.64 4.33 6.50
N ARG A 48 12.86 3.03 6.30
CA ARG A 48 13.39 2.45 5.06
C ARG A 48 12.28 1.70 4.35
N ASP A 49 12.44 1.54 3.05
CA ASP A 49 11.45 0.87 2.20
C ASP A 49 11.20 -0.59 2.62
N LEU A 50 9.94 -1.02 2.66
CA LEU A 50 9.53 -2.39 3.01
C LEU A 50 10.19 -3.44 2.12
N ARG A 51 10.49 -3.14 0.86
CA ARG A 51 11.21 -4.03 -0.10
C ARG A 51 12.59 -4.44 0.40
N THR A 52 13.16 -3.72 1.38
CA THR A 52 14.49 -3.98 1.96
C THR A 52 14.46 -4.87 3.21
N PHE A 53 13.33 -5.56 3.47
CA PHE A 53 13.21 -6.51 4.58
C PHE A 53 14.33 -7.58 4.51
N ARG A 54 14.77 -8.07 5.67
CA ARG A 54 15.84 -9.09 5.74
C ARG A 54 15.29 -10.48 6.02
N SER A 55 14.24 -10.54 6.83
CA SER A 55 13.52 -11.78 7.13
C SER A 55 12.06 -11.69 6.72
N ALA A 56 11.45 -12.84 6.42
CA ALA A 56 10.01 -12.91 6.20
C ALA A 56 9.22 -12.46 7.46
N ARG A 57 9.81 -12.67 8.65
CA ARG A 57 9.24 -12.17 9.91
C ARG A 57 9.14 -10.65 9.90
N ASP A 58 10.18 -9.93 9.46
CA ASP A 58 10.15 -8.46 9.37
C ASP A 58 9.04 -7.99 8.43
N LEU A 59 8.94 -8.61 7.24
CA LEU A 59 7.91 -8.30 6.24
C LEU A 59 6.49 -8.44 6.83
N VAL A 60 6.19 -9.62 7.41
CA VAL A 60 4.86 -9.91 7.97
C VAL A 60 4.55 -9.02 9.18
N SER A 61 5.55 -8.74 10.02
CA SER A 61 5.38 -7.90 11.22
C SER A 61 5.14 -6.43 10.86
N CYS A 62 5.87 -5.89 9.87
CA CYS A 62 5.69 -4.51 9.42
C CYS A 62 4.35 -4.30 8.73
N ILE A 63 3.88 -5.27 7.93
CA ILE A 63 2.51 -5.23 7.37
C ILE A 63 1.48 -5.26 8.51
N ALA A 64 1.70 -6.08 9.55
CA ALA A 64 0.80 -6.15 10.70
C ALA A 64 0.70 -4.81 11.44
N ASP A 65 1.83 -4.15 11.72
CA ASP A 65 1.85 -2.83 12.37
C ASP A 65 1.15 -1.78 11.50
N ALA A 66 1.37 -1.79 10.18
CA ALA A 66 0.72 -0.85 9.26
C ALA A 66 -0.81 -1.03 9.26
N MET A 67 -1.28 -2.29 9.27
CA MET A 67 -2.72 -2.59 9.31
C MET A 67 -3.37 -2.35 10.67
N GLU A 68 -2.61 -2.43 11.76
CA GLU A 68 -3.08 -1.98 13.08
C GLU A 68 -3.25 -0.46 13.12
N ALA A 69 -2.28 0.29 12.59
CA ALA A 69 -2.38 1.74 12.48
C ALA A 69 -3.57 2.18 11.59
N HIS A 70 -3.76 1.51 10.44
CA HIS A 70 -4.92 1.68 9.58
C HIS A 70 -6.23 1.41 10.33
N GLN A 71 -6.31 0.31 11.06
CA GLN A 71 -7.51 -0.03 11.83
C GLN A 71 -7.81 1.02 12.90
N LEU A 72 -6.80 1.48 13.63
CA LEU A 72 -6.99 2.54 14.62
C LEU A 72 -7.52 3.83 13.99
N ALA A 73 -6.98 4.24 12.83
CA ALA A 73 -7.46 5.42 12.11
C ALA A 73 -8.93 5.26 11.67
N TYR A 74 -9.31 4.07 11.21
CA TYR A 74 -10.69 3.76 10.86
C TYR A 74 -11.62 3.76 12.08
N ASP A 75 -11.20 3.20 13.20
CA ASP A 75 -12.06 3.09 14.39
C ASP A 75 -12.26 4.42 15.12
N VAL A 76 -11.22 5.27 15.16
CA VAL A 76 -11.25 6.52 15.93
C VAL A 76 -11.82 7.66 15.09
N LEU A 77 -11.52 7.68 13.79
CA LEU A 77 -11.80 8.84 12.93
C LEU A 77 -12.57 8.48 11.66
N HIS A 78 -12.96 7.20 11.51
CA HIS A 78 -13.66 6.71 10.33
C HIS A 78 -12.93 7.04 9.02
N ILE A 79 -11.60 6.89 9.02
CA ILE A 79 -10.74 7.17 7.86
C ILE A 79 -10.42 5.88 7.10
N LEU A 80 -10.59 5.91 5.78
CA LEU A 80 -10.02 4.91 4.86
C LEU A 80 -8.76 5.49 4.20
N HIS A 81 -7.72 4.68 4.04
CA HIS A 81 -6.45 5.13 3.46
C HIS A 81 -6.50 5.18 1.94
N ARG A 82 -7.11 4.18 1.31
CA ARG A 82 -7.34 4.05 -0.14
C ARG A 82 -6.10 3.91 -1.03
N ASP A 83 -4.93 3.75 -0.44
CA ASP A 83 -3.67 3.52 -1.18
C ASP A 83 -2.65 2.72 -0.37
N ILE A 84 -3.12 1.64 0.25
CA ILE A 84 -2.22 0.66 0.87
C ILE A 84 -1.38 0.02 -0.24
N SER A 85 -0.08 0.29 -0.22
CA SER A 85 0.88 -0.18 -1.22
C SER A 85 2.22 -0.54 -0.56
N ALA A 86 3.08 -1.28 -1.26
CA ALA A 86 4.41 -1.59 -0.75
C ALA A 86 5.29 -0.35 -0.54
N GLY A 87 5.04 0.74 -1.28
CA GLY A 87 5.77 2.01 -1.13
C GLY A 87 5.28 2.86 0.05
N ASN A 88 4.03 2.65 0.47
CA ASN A 88 3.39 3.44 1.53
C ASN A 88 3.51 2.77 2.92
N ILE A 89 4.21 1.63 2.99
CA ILE A 89 4.59 0.99 4.25
C ILE A 89 6.09 1.09 4.38
N LEU A 90 6.56 1.83 5.39
CA LEU A 90 7.97 1.89 5.75
C LEU A 90 8.28 0.93 6.90
N MET A 91 9.55 0.54 7.00
CA MET A 91 10.10 -0.14 8.17
C MET A 91 10.96 0.83 8.96
N SER A 92 10.77 0.90 10.26
CA SER A 92 11.63 1.70 11.13
C SER A 92 13.06 1.15 11.16
N THR A 93 14.01 2.00 11.56
CA THR A 93 15.42 1.62 11.80
C THR A 93 15.64 0.92 13.15
N GLN A 94 14.58 0.78 13.96
CA GLN A 94 14.64 0.11 15.26
C GLN A 94 14.86 -1.40 15.11
N LYS A 95 15.27 -2.05 16.20
CA LYS A 95 15.44 -3.51 16.27
C LYS A 95 14.59 -4.07 17.42
N PRO A 96 13.58 -4.92 17.15
CA PRO A 96 13.10 -5.31 15.82
C PRO A 96 12.49 -4.12 15.04
N PRO A 97 12.49 -4.15 13.69
CA PRO A 97 11.86 -3.11 12.89
C PRO A 97 10.35 -3.10 13.11
N ARG A 98 9.75 -1.91 13.03
CA ARG A 98 8.31 -1.69 13.13
C ARG A 98 7.76 -1.15 11.82
N GLY A 99 6.54 -1.54 11.46
CA GLY A 99 5.85 -1.00 10.29
C GLY A 99 5.29 0.39 10.54
N ILE A 100 5.36 1.26 9.53
CA ILE A 100 4.85 2.63 9.57
C ILE A 100 4.03 2.86 8.29
N LEU A 101 2.75 3.18 8.44
CA LEU A 101 1.88 3.52 7.32
C LEU A 101 1.96 5.02 7.03
N ILE A 102 2.37 5.38 5.81
CA ILE A 102 2.57 6.75 5.33
C ILE A 102 1.66 7.05 4.14
N ASP A 103 1.72 8.28 3.63
CA ASP A 103 1.03 8.72 2.41
C ASP A 103 -0.51 8.63 2.50
N TRP A 104 -1.07 9.43 3.41
CA TRP A 104 -2.51 9.53 3.64
C TRP A 104 -3.22 10.51 2.68
N ASP A 105 -2.55 10.95 1.60
CA ASP A 105 -3.07 11.97 0.69
C ASP A 105 -4.32 11.50 -0.09
N HIS A 106 -4.50 10.20 -0.22
CA HIS A 106 -5.68 9.58 -0.83
C HIS A 106 -6.80 9.23 0.15
N CYS A 107 -6.64 9.55 1.44
CA CYS A 107 -7.58 9.13 2.47
C CYS A 107 -8.95 9.83 2.35
N ILE A 108 -9.99 9.20 2.91
CA ILE A 108 -11.31 9.82 3.06
C ILE A 108 -11.84 9.62 4.48
N PHE A 109 -12.51 10.66 4.97
CA PHE A 109 -13.29 10.62 6.20
C PHE A 109 -14.71 10.18 5.86
N MET A 110 -15.10 8.99 6.29
CA MET A 110 -16.40 8.39 5.96
C MET A 110 -17.56 9.22 6.53
N ASP A 111 -17.38 9.84 7.69
CA ASP A 111 -18.42 10.65 8.34
C ASP A 111 -18.61 12.04 7.71
N LYS A 112 -17.66 12.47 6.87
CA LYS A 112 -17.67 13.79 6.20
C LYS A 112 -17.94 13.67 4.70
N LEU A 113 -18.50 12.54 4.26
CA LEU A 113 -18.87 12.35 2.87
C LEU A 113 -20.09 13.23 2.53
N THR A 114 -19.87 14.27 1.74
CA THR A 114 -20.95 15.02 1.08
C THR A 114 -21.27 14.36 -0.27
N LYS A 115 -22.48 14.57 -0.80
CA LYS A 115 -22.89 14.07 -2.13
C LYS A 115 -21.88 14.44 -3.24
N ASP A 116 -21.25 15.61 -3.15
CA ASP A 116 -20.20 16.04 -4.08
C ASP A 116 -18.88 15.26 -3.92
N ARG A 117 -18.55 14.81 -2.70
CA ARG A 117 -17.38 13.94 -2.43
C ARG A 117 -17.62 12.49 -2.83
N GLU A 118 -18.86 11.99 -2.75
CA GLU A 118 -19.24 10.67 -3.28
C GLU A 118 -18.88 10.53 -4.77
N THR A 119 -19.10 11.60 -5.56
CA THR A 119 -18.70 11.62 -7.00
C THR A 119 -17.18 11.69 -7.23
N ARG A 120 -16.41 12.05 -6.20
CA ARG A 120 -14.93 12.04 -6.17
C ARG A 120 -14.34 10.78 -5.54
N VAL A 121 -15.17 9.79 -5.18
CA VAL A 121 -14.75 8.39 -4.91
C VAL A 121 -14.39 7.69 -6.23
N LYS A 122 -13.72 8.41 -7.14
CA LYS A 122 -13.11 7.83 -8.32
C LYS A 122 -11.94 6.96 -7.88
N ARG A 123 -11.68 5.90 -8.64
CA ARG A 123 -10.55 4.99 -8.45
C ARG A 123 -9.26 5.76 -8.13
N THR A 124 -8.77 5.64 -6.89
CA THR A 124 -7.46 6.11 -6.43
C THR A 124 -6.65 4.91 -5.94
N GLY A 125 -5.34 5.06 -5.91
CA GLY A 125 -4.43 4.05 -5.39
C GLY A 125 -3.73 3.21 -6.46
N THR A 126 -2.65 2.57 -6.02
CA THR A 126 -1.70 1.86 -6.87
C THR A 126 -2.35 0.61 -7.49
N TRP A 127 -2.42 0.57 -8.82
CA TRP A 127 -3.06 -0.51 -9.59
C TRP A 127 -2.71 -1.92 -9.11
N GLN A 128 -1.43 -2.14 -8.85
CA GLN A 128 -0.86 -3.41 -8.40
C GLN A 128 -1.51 -3.92 -7.11
N PHE A 129 -1.80 -3.04 -6.16
CA PHE A 129 -2.29 -3.44 -4.83
C PHE A 129 -3.80 -3.28 -4.66
N MET A 130 -4.48 -2.62 -5.59
CA MET A 130 -5.93 -2.46 -5.55
C MET A 130 -6.68 -3.81 -5.50
N SER A 131 -7.74 -3.86 -4.69
CA SER A 131 -8.61 -5.03 -4.59
C SER A 131 -9.22 -5.44 -5.94
N ALA A 132 -9.51 -6.73 -6.13
CA ALA A 132 -10.12 -7.20 -7.36
C ALA A 132 -11.52 -6.61 -7.57
N HIS A 133 -12.27 -6.38 -6.49
CA HIS A 133 -13.58 -5.72 -6.53
C HIS A 133 -13.51 -4.30 -7.11
N LEU A 134 -12.61 -3.45 -6.60
CA LEU A 134 -12.43 -2.08 -7.10
C LEU A 134 -11.88 -2.07 -8.52
N ALA A 135 -10.95 -2.97 -8.81
CA ALA A 135 -10.28 -3.01 -10.10
C ALA A 135 -11.20 -3.51 -11.23
N ALA A 136 -12.19 -4.36 -10.92
CA ALA A 136 -13.23 -4.80 -11.85
C ALA A 136 -14.35 -3.76 -12.05
N ASN A 137 -14.60 -2.90 -11.05
CA ASN A 137 -15.72 -1.94 -11.04
C ASN A 137 -15.25 -0.48 -10.88
N PRO A 138 -14.37 0.03 -11.78
CA PRO A 138 -13.65 1.28 -11.58
C PRO A 138 -14.52 2.55 -11.54
N LYS A 139 -15.79 2.45 -11.97
CA LYS A 139 -16.72 3.60 -12.07
C LYS A 139 -17.68 3.70 -10.88
N THR A 140 -18.01 2.59 -10.23
CA THR A 140 -19.20 2.49 -9.38
C THR A 140 -18.93 1.87 -8.01
N ALA A 141 -17.84 1.12 -7.82
CA ALA A 141 -17.58 0.47 -6.55
C ALA A 141 -17.03 1.48 -5.52
N PRO A 142 -17.69 1.65 -4.36
CA PRO A 142 -17.17 2.46 -3.27
C PRO A 142 -15.99 1.74 -2.61
N HIS A 143 -14.92 2.49 -2.32
CA HIS A 143 -13.80 1.96 -1.54
C HIS A 143 -14.25 1.69 -0.10
N SER A 144 -13.99 0.48 0.41
CA SER A 144 -14.35 0.07 1.77
C SER A 144 -13.13 -0.33 2.61
N LEU A 145 -13.33 -0.49 3.93
CA LEU A 145 -12.31 -1.05 4.84
C LEU A 145 -11.76 -2.38 4.33
N VAL A 146 -12.62 -3.22 3.74
CA VAL A 146 -12.24 -4.54 3.23
C VAL A 146 -11.31 -4.42 2.02
N ASP A 147 -11.38 -3.33 1.25
CA ASP A 147 -10.50 -3.10 0.11
C ASP A 147 -9.08 -2.69 0.52
N ASP A 148 -8.94 -1.82 1.53
CA ASP A 148 -7.63 -1.52 2.13
C ASP A 148 -7.01 -2.80 2.74
N ARG A 149 -7.83 -3.63 3.39
CA ARG A 149 -7.42 -4.93 3.93
C ARG A 149 -6.97 -5.92 2.86
N GLU A 150 -7.68 -6.00 1.73
CA GLU A 150 -7.28 -6.85 0.61
C GLU A 150 -5.99 -6.33 -0.05
N SER A 151 -5.79 -5.02 -0.06
CA SER A 151 -4.56 -4.41 -0.57
C SER A 151 -3.33 -4.85 0.23
N ALA A 152 -3.45 -5.02 1.55
CA ALA A 152 -2.38 -5.61 2.37
C ALA A 152 -2.07 -7.07 2.04
N LEU A 153 -3.07 -7.88 1.65
CA LEU A 153 -2.85 -9.22 1.11
C LEU A 153 -2.07 -9.16 -0.21
N HIS A 154 -2.43 -8.23 -1.10
CA HIS A 154 -1.69 -8.03 -2.36
C HIS A 154 -0.25 -7.59 -2.11
N VAL A 155 0.01 -6.70 -1.12
CA VAL A 155 1.38 -6.32 -0.71
C VAL A 155 2.17 -7.55 -0.21
N LEU A 156 1.58 -8.37 0.67
CA LEU A 156 2.20 -9.60 1.14
C LEU A 156 2.56 -10.53 -0.03
N MET A 157 1.60 -10.85 -0.90
CA MET A 157 1.83 -11.77 -2.03
C MET A 157 2.89 -11.22 -2.98
N TYR A 158 2.78 -9.94 -3.38
CA TYR A 158 3.73 -9.32 -4.31
C TYR A 158 5.17 -9.35 -3.79
N LEU A 159 5.38 -8.95 -2.54
CA LEU A 159 6.72 -8.93 -1.93
C LEU A 159 7.22 -10.35 -1.65
N ALA A 160 6.37 -11.27 -1.22
CA ALA A 160 6.74 -12.67 -1.04
C ALA A 160 7.21 -13.29 -2.37
N ILE A 161 6.42 -13.15 -3.44
CA ILE A 161 6.74 -13.67 -4.78
C ILE A 161 8.06 -13.07 -5.29
N LYS A 162 8.26 -11.75 -5.13
CA LYS A 162 9.48 -11.11 -5.62
C LYS A 162 10.72 -11.44 -4.81
N TYR A 163 10.56 -11.66 -3.50
CA TYR A 163 11.69 -11.58 -2.58
C TYR A 163 11.88 -12.76 -1.61
N LEU A 164 11.03 -13.78 -1.62
CA LEU A 164 11.21 -14.99 -0.81
C LEU A 164 11.50 -16.20 -1.70
N ARG A 165 12.24 -17.18 -1.17
CA ARG A 165 12.52 -18.44 -1.87
C ARG A 165 11.25 -19.26 -2.07
N HIS A 166 11.09 -19.79 -3.28
CA HIS A 166 9.96 -20.63 -3.67
C HIS A 166 10.27 -21.49 -4.89
N ASN A 167 9.43 -22.49 -5.15
CA ASN A 167 9.62 -23.50 -6.19
C ASN A 167 9.49 -23.02 -7.66
N LYS A 168 9.14 -21.75 -7.91
CA LYS A 168 9.06 -21.17 -9.26
C LYS A 168 10.31 -20.35 -9.56
N GLY A 169 11.30 -20.93 -10.25
CA GLY A 169 12.59 -20.28 -10.51
C GLY A 169 12.77 -19.72 -11.93
N ASP A 170 11.89 -20.09 -12.88
CA ASP A 170 12.03 -19.69 -14.28
C ASP A 170 11.36 -18.33 -14.57
N HIS A 171 11.94 -17.55 -15.49
CA HIS A 171 11.51 -16.18 -15.77
C HIS A 171 10.12 -16.11 -16.39
N TYR A 172 9.72 -17.12 -17.19
CA TYR A 172 8.37 -17.20 -17.75
C TYR A 172 7.33 -17.34 -16.63
N CYS A 173 7.55 -18.25 -15.69
CA CYS A 173 6.67 -18.41 -14.53
C CYS A 173 6.58 -17.12 -13.71
N MET A 174 7.69 -16.41 -13.49
CA MET A 174 7.67 -15.15 -12.74
C MET A 174 6.90 -14.04 -13.44
N ARG A 175 6.97 -13.95 -14.77
CA ARG A 175 6.17 -13.01 -15.55
C ARG A 175 4.68 -13.31 -15.41
N ASP A 176 4.28 -14.57 -15.57
CA ASP A 176 2.87 -14.98 -15.47
C ASP A 176 2.33 -14.80 -14.06
N LEU A 177 3.14 -15.05 -13.03
CA LEU A 177 2.77 -14.81 -11.63
C LEU A 177 2.62 -13.33 -11.30
N LEU A 178 3.48 -12.47 -11.85
CA LEU A 178 3.41 -11.03 -11.61
C LEU A 178 2.36 -10.34 -12.48
N SER A 179 1.93 -10.97 -13.58
CA SER A 179 0.90 -10.44 -14.48
C SER A 179 -0.41 -10.16 -13.74
N MET A 180 -0.74 -10.93 -12.69
CA MET A 180 -1.94 -10.68 -11.87
C MET A 180 -1.94 -9.30 -11.20
N PHE A 181 -0.76 -8.72 -10.96
CA PHE A 181 -0.61 -7.39 -10.38
C PHE A 181 -0.49 -6.32 -11.46
N ASP A 182 0.14 -6.62 -12.58
CA ASP A 182 0.55 -5.62 -13.57
C ASP A 182 -0.43 -5.47 -14.75
N ASP A 183 -1.15 -6.53 -15.12
CA ASP A 183 -1.97 -6.56 -16.33
C ASP A 183 -3.32 -5.83 -16.17
N PHE A 184 -3.80 -5.30 -17.28
CA PHE A 184 -5.10 -4.65 -17.41
C PHE A 184 -5.70 -4.88 -18.80
N ILE A 185 -7.01 -4.75 -18.88
CA ILE A 185 -7.81 -4.80 -20.11
C ILE A 185 -8.18 -3.38 -20.50
N GLU A 186 -7.86 -3.01 -21.74
CA GLU A 186 -8.36 -1.79 -22.39
C GLU A 186 -9.56 -2.17 -23.25
N LYS A 187 -10.71 -1.52 -23.01
CA LYS A 187 -11.93 -1.73 -23.82
C LYS A 187 -12.14 -0.54 -24.76
N PRO A 188 -12.42 -0.77 -26.06
CA PRO A 188 -12.76 0.31 -26.97
C PRO A 188 -13.89 1.19 -26.42
N GLY A 189 -13.70 2.51 -26.42
CA GLY A 189 -14.68 3.46 -25.91
C GLY A 189 -14.75 3.61 -24.38
N ASN A 190 -13.93 2.88 -23.61
CA ASN A 190 -13.81 3.09 -22.17
C ASN A 190 -12.46 3.74 -21.81
N PRO A 191 -12.44 4.99 -21.30
CA PRO A 191 -11.19 5.66 -20.93
C PRO A 191 -10.51 5.05 -19.69
N HIS A 192 -11.17 4.12 -18.99
CA HIS A 192 -10.63 3.48 -17.80
C HIS A 192 -10.19 2.04 -18.05
N LYS A 193 -8.95 1.75 -17.65
CA LYS A 193 -8.39 0.40 -17.59
C LYS A 193 -9.16 -0.47 -16.60
N GLN A 194 -9.52 -1.68 -16.99
CA GLN A 194 -10.21 -2.67 -16.15
C GLN A 194 -9.25 -3.80 -15.77
N ALA A 195 -9.31 -4.30 -14.54
CA ALA A 195 -8.43 -5.40 -14.16
C ALA A 195 -8.79 -6.70 -14.87
N THR A 196 -7.78 -7.54 -15.06
CA THR A 196 -8.00 -8.94 -15.41
C THR A 196 -8.72 -9.65 -14.25
N THR A 197 -9.32 -10.80 -14.53
CA THR A 197 -9.95 -11.64 -13.51
C THR A 197 -8.94 -12.42 -12.67
N GLN A 198 -7.64 -12.26 -12.91
CA GLN A 198 -6.58 -13.05 -12.28
C GLN A 198 -6.56 -12.87 -10.76
N LYS A 199 -6.64 -11.65 -10.24
CA LYS A 199 -6.64 -11.41 -8.78
C LYS A 199 -7.76 -12.15 -8.06
N SER A 200 -9.01 -12.02 -8.52
CA SER A 200 -10.14 -12.69 -7.89
C SER A 200 -10.06 -14.21 -8.06
N ASN A 201 -9.55 -14.70 -9.20
CA ASN A 201 -9.33 -16.14 -9.41
C ASN A 201 -8.26 -16.71 -8.47
N VAL A 202 -7.11 -16.05 -8.31
CA VAL A 202 -6.05 -16.44 -7.37
C VAL A 202 -6.58 -16.47 -5.92
N ILE A 203 -7.38 -15.47 -5.53
CA ILE A 203 -8.00 -15.45 -4.19
C ILE A 203 -8.98 -16.64 -4.02
N LYS A 204 -9.84 -16.91 -5.00
CA LYS A 204 -10.79 -18.05 -4.97
C LYS A 204 -10.06 -19.41 -4.93
N LEU A 205 -8.92 -19.51 -5.61
CA LEU A 205 -8.06 -20.70 -5.59
C LEU A 205 -7.22 -20.82 -4.30
N LYS A 206 -7.41 -19.90 -3.34
CA LYS A 206 -6.77 -19.90 -2.03
C LYS A 206 -5.26 -19.64 -2.10
N GLY A 207 -4.80 -18.87 -3.09
CA GLY A 207 -3.41 -18.46 -3.26
C GLY A 207 -2.88 -18.66 -4.68
N PRO A 208 -1.70 -18.10 -5.00
CA PRO A 208 -1.03 -18.35 -6.28
C PRO A 208 -0.53 -19.79 -6.35
N ASP A 209 -0.30 -20.31 -7.58
CA ASP A 209 0.35 -21.61 -7.80
C ASP A 209 1.86 -21.54 -7.49
N ILE A 210 2.20 -21.36 -6.21
CA ILE A 210 3.57 -21.24 -5.71
C ILE A 210 3.65 -21.92 -4.35
N VAL A 211 4.79 -22.57 -4.09
CA VAL A 211 5.14 -23.09 -2.77
C VAL A 211 6.40 -22.39 -2.28
N PHE A 212 6.27 -21.56 -1.24
CA PHE A 212 7.39 -20.93 -0.55
C PHE A 212 8.10 -21.93 0.36
N ASP A 213 9.41 -21.79 0.54
CA ASP A 213 10.18 -22.65 1.47
C ASP A 213 9.67 -22.50 2.91
N LEU A 214 9.20 -21.29 3.26
CA LEU A 214 8.65 -20.95 4.56
C LEU A 214 7.18 -21.38 4.67
N LYS A 215 6.95 -22.55 5.29
CA LYS A 215 5.60 -23.08 5.58
C LYS A 215 4.62 -22.06 6.18
N PRO A 216 5.00 -21.19 7.15
CA PRO A 216 4.09 -20.20 7.70
C PRO A 216 3.58 -19.19 6.67
N ILE A 217 4.37 -18.82 5.65
CA ILE A 217 3.94 -17.90 4.58
C ILE A 217 2.86 -18.54 3.71
N ASN A 218 3.05 -19.80 3.29
CA ASN A 218 2.04 -20.54 2.53
C ASN A 218 0.70 -20.61 3.30
N GLN A 219 0.78 -20.94 4.58
CA GLN A 219 -0.40 -21.05 5.45
C GLN A 219 -1.10 -19.70 5.65
N LEU A 220 -0.35 -18.61 5.83
CA LEU A 220 -0.88 -17.27 5.96
C LEU A 220 -1.62 -16.85 4.70
N ILE A 221 -0.97 -16.93 3.53
CA ILE A 221 -1.58 -16.58 2.23
C ILE A 221 -2.85 -17.41 2.01
N LYS A 222 -2.77 -18.74 2.18
CA LYS A 222 -3.94 -19.61 2.03
C LYS A 222 -5.09 -19.20 2.94
N LYS A 223 -4.81 -18.87 4.20
CA LYS A 223 -5.84 -18.47 5.16
C LYS A 223 -6.47 -17.12 4.83
N LEU A 224 -5.66 -16.13 4.45
CA LEU A 224 -6.16 -14.82 4.02
C LEU A 224 -7.00 -14.97 2.75
N CYS A 225 -6.48 -15.61 1.69
CA CYS A 225 -7.22 -15.86 0.45
C CYS A 225 -8.52 -16.62 0.69
N THR A 226 -8.53 -17.63 1.58
CA THR A 226 -9.76 -18.37 1.94
C THR A 226 -10.84 -17.43 2.51
N ASN A 227 -10.48 -16.46 3.35
CA ASN A 227 -11.46 -15.51 3.89
C ASN A 227 -11.91 -14.49 2.83
N PHE A 228 -10.97 -13.94 2.04
CA PHE A 228 -11.29 -12.98 0.97
C PHE A 228 -12.08 -13.60 -0.19
N ALA A 229 -11.94 -14.91 -0.44
CA ALA A 229 -12.67 -15.63 -1.48
C ALA A 229 -14.20 -15.48 -1.36
N ALA A 230 -14.71 -15.33 -0.13
CA ALA A 230 -16.12 -15.13 0.13
C ALA A 230 -16.70 -13.88 -0.60
N ARG A 231 -15.86 -12.87 -0.89
CA ARG A 231 -16.24 -11.68 -1.67
C ARG A 231 -16.53 -11.98 -3.14
N TYR A 232 -15.96 -13.06 -3.68
CA TYR A 232 -15.93 -13.36 -5.11
C TYR A 232 -16.64 -14.67 -5.47
N GLU A 233 -17.14 -15.40 -4.48
CA GLU A 233 -18.00 -16.58 -4.66
C GLU A 233 -19.42 -16.14 -5.06
N ASN A 234 -20.03 -16.89 -5.98
CA ASN A 234 -21.38 -16.61 -6.48
C ASN A 234 -22.41 -16.87 -5.37
N PRO A 235 -23.25 -15.89 -4.98
CA PRO A 235 -24.35 -16.10 -4.04
C PRO A 235 -25.36 -17.14 -4.51
N GLU A 236 -25.50 -17.38 -5.82
CA GLU A 236 -26.45 -18.38 -6.36
C GLU A 236 -26.02 -19.82 -6.07
N ASN A 237 -24.73 -20.04 -5.75
CA ASN A 237 -24.27 -21.33 -5.22
C ASN A 237 -24.75 -21.55 -3.76
N ASP A 238 -25.28 -20.51 -3.10
CA ASP A 238 -25.95 -20.60 -1.81
C ASP A 238 -27.45 -20.90 -2.02
N SER A 239 -27.77 -21.91 -2.84
CA SER A 239 -29.15 -22.28 -3.18
C SER A 239 -30.02 -22.40 -1.94
N ASP A 240 -31.27 -21.92 -2.00
CA ASP A 240 -32.27 -22.11 -0.94
C ASP A 240 -32.80 -23.55 -0.87
N SER A 241 -32.04 -24.52 -1.38
CA SER A 241 -32.35 -25.92 -1.17
C SER A 241 -32.26 -26.22 0.32
N GLU A 242 -33.22 -27.00 0.82
CA GLU A 242 -33.26 -27.43 2.23
C GLU A 242 -32.16 -28.47 2.56
N ASP A 243 -31.24 -28.71 1.61
CA ASP A 243 -30.11 -29.62 1.79
C ASP A 243 -29.15 -29.06 2.85
N GLU A 244 -28.80 -29.88 3.84
CA GLU A 244 -27.93 -29.49 4.96
C GLU A 244 -26.56 -28.94 4.48
N ASP A 245 -26.03 -29.49 3.39
CA ASP A 245 -24.76 -29.09 2.78
C ASP A 245 -24.79 -27.67 2.20
N ALA A 246 -25.89 -27.30 1.51
CA ALA A 246 -26.08 -25.95 0.97
C ALA A 246 -26.21 -24.92 2.10
N GLY A 247 -26.96 -25.28 3.15
CA GLY A 247 -27.06 -24.48 4.37
C GLY A 247 -25.72 -24.26 5.08
N GLN A 248 -24.86 -25.29 5.13
CA GLN A 248 -23.53 -25.19 5.73
C GLN A 248 -22.59 -24.29 4.92
N LEU A 249 -22.65 -24.36 3.59
CA LEU A 249 -21.83 -23.54 2.69
C LEU A 249 -22.15 -22.05 2.82
N LYS A 250 -23.45 -21.71 2.83
CA LYS A 250 -23.98 -20.36 3.04
C LYS A 250 -23.54 -19.78 4.38
N ARG A 251 -23.66 -20.55 5.47
CA ARG A 251 -23.17 -20.16 6.82
C ARG A 251 -21.66 -19.92 6.81
N THR A 252 -20.90 -20.80 6.17
CA THR A 252 -19.44 -20.70 6.09
C THR A 252 -18.99 -19.46 5.33
N ARG A 253 -19.63 -19.14 4.21
CA ARG A 253 -19.38 -17.92 3.43
C ARG A 253 -19.73 -16.67 4.24
N SER A 254 -20.89 -16.65 4.89
CA SER A 254 -21.33 -15.53 5.75
C SER A 254 -20.35 -15.27 6.91
N ASN A 255 -19.90 -16.33 7.59
CA ASN A 255 -18.90 -16.22 8.66
C ASN A 255 -17.56 -15.64 8.18
N ARG A 256 -17.12 -16.00 6.97
CA ARG A 256 -15.91 -15.43 6.37
C ARG A 256 -16.09 -13.96 6.02
N LEU A 257 -17.22 -13.56 5.45
CA LEU A 257 -17.54 -12.14 5.21
C LEU A 257 -17.57 -11.33 6.50
N LEU A 258 -18.08 -11.90 7.59
CA LEU A 258 -18.07 -11.27 8.91
C LEU A 258 -16.65 -11.11 9.45
N ASN A 259 -15.78 -12.12 9.28
CA ASN A 259 -14.36 -12.02 9.66
C ASN A 259 -13.65 -10.85 8.96
N LEU A 260 -13.95 -10.61 7.67
CA LEU A 260 -13.38 -9.49 6.92
C LEU A 260 -13.74 -8.11 7.49
N LYS A 261 -14.75 -8.03 8.36
CA LYS A 261 -15.19 -6.80 9.04
C LYS A 261 -14.77 -6.74 10.51
N LYS A 262 -14.28 -7.83 11.11
CA LYS A 262 -13.81 -7.84 12.50
C LYS A 262 -12.61 -6.91 12.66
N LYS A 263 -12.66 -6.02 13.64
CA LYS A 263 -11.66 -4.97 13.91
C LYS A 263 -10.24 -5.51 13.94
N ASP A 264 -9.99 -6.54 14.73
CA ASP A 264 -8.66 -7.05 15.03
C ASP A 264 -8.15 -8.15 14.09
N TRP A 265 -9.03 -8.71 13.27
CA TRP A 265 -8.77 -9.96 12.57
C TRP A 265 -7.51 -9.94 11.71
N LEU A 266 -7.38 -8.95 10.82
CA LEU A 266 -6.33 -8.98 9.80
C LEU A 266 -4.93 -8.87 10.43
N TYR A 267 -4.65 -7.80 11.18
CA TYR A 267 -3.34 -7.60 11.78
C TYR A 267 -3.02 -8.66 12.84
N SER A 268 -4.02 -9.19 13.56
CA SER A 268 -3.81 -10.29 14.51
C SER A 268 -3.41 -11.58 13.80
N GLU A 269 -3.98 -11.86 12.62
CA GLU A 269 -3.57 -13.02 11.82
C GLU A 269 -2.14 -12.86 11.30
N PHE A 270 -1.76 -11.67 10.81
CA PHE A 270 -0.37 -11.38 10.46
C PHE A 270 0.57 -11.59 11.67
N ARG A 271 0.28 -11.01 12.85
CA ARG A 271 1.07 -11.18 14.07
C ARG A 271 1.21 -12.65 14.47
N LYS A 272 0.12 -13.41 14.41
CA LYS A 272 0.10 -14.85 14.72
C LYS A 272 1.04 -15.65 13.82
N PHE A 273 1.11 -15.32 12.53
CA PHE A 273 2.01 -15.99 11.60
C PHE A 273 3.44 -15.45 11.66
N ALA A 274 3.64 -14.17 11.95
CA ALA A 274 4.97 -13.60 12.23
C ALA A 274 5.67 -14.33 13.38
N ALA A 275 4.94 -14.63 14.46
CA ALA A 275 5.47 -15.37 15.61
C ALA A 275 5.92 -16.81 15.27
N LYS A 276 5.41 -17.40 14.19
CA LYS A 276 5.80 -18.75 13.71
C LYS A 276 6.98 -18.74 12.75
N LEU A 277 7.36 -17.58 12.22
CA LEU A 277 8.50 -17.44 11.32
C LEU A 277 9.80 -17.46 12.13
N PRO A 278 10.91 -17.96 11.58
CA PRO A 278 12.20 -17.97 12.27
C PRO A 278 12.65 -16.55 12.63
N GLU A 279 13.40 -16.43 13.73
CA GLU A 279 14.12 -15.19 14.03
C GLU A 279 15.23 -14.99 13.00
N PRO A 280 15.57 -13.73 12.64
CA PRO A 280 16.72 -13.45 11.78
C PRO A 280 18.01 -13.99 12.41
N GLN A 281 18.68 -14.95 11.77
CA GLN A 281 19.95 -15.52 12.24
C GLN A 281 21.14 -14.79 11.62
N GLY A 282 21.87 -14.00 12.42
CA GLY A 282 23.16 -13.44 12.02
C GLY A 282 23.14 -12.60 10.73
N LYS A 283 23.94 -13.01 9.74
CA LYS A 283 24.05 -12.36 8.41
C LYS A 283 23.13 -12.99 7.35
N GLU A 284 22.51 -14.13 7.64
CA GLU A 284 21.65 -14.82 6.67
C GLU A 284 20.31 -14.10 6.51
N THR A 285 19.81 -14.04 5.28
CA THR A 285 18.55 -13.37 4.94
C THR A 285 17.61 -14.30 4.18
N ASP A 286 16.32 -14.20 4.46
CA ASP A 286 15.27 -14.83 3.65
C ASP A 286 15.09 -14.13 2.30
N HIS A 287 15.65 -12.91 2.17
CA HIS A 287 15.54 -12.06 1.00
C HIS A 287 16.35 -12.60 -0.18
N VAL A 288 15.67 -12.85 -1.29
CA VAL A 288 16.22 -13.19 -2.61
C VAL A 288 15.65 -12.21 -3.63
N HIS A 289 16.21 -12.06 -4.83
CA HIS A 289 15.61 -11.20 -5.86
C HIS A 289 15.20 -12.01 -7.09
N ASN A 290 13.99 -12.59 -7.04
CA ASN A 290 13.49 -13.53 -8.06
C ASN A 290 13.23 -12.85 -9.41
N SER A 291 13.07 -11.52 -9.43
CA SER A 291 12.80 -10.74 -10.64
C SER A 291 14.04 -10.32 -11.42
N LYS A 292 15.28 -10.62 -10.96
CA LYS A 292 16.49 -10.30 -11.74
C LYS A 292 16.47 -10.92 -13.13
N HIS A 293 15.94 -12.14 -13.26
CA HIS A 293 15.80 -12.84 -14.53
C HIS A 293 14.81 -12.18 -15.53
N ILE A 294 13.95 -11.25 -15.08
CA ILE A 294 13.02 -10.50 -15.95
C ILE A 294 13.70 -9.28 -16.59
N GLN A 295 14.71 -8.70 -15.93
CA GLN A 295 15.40 -7.50 -16.41
C GLN A 295 16.28 -7.78 -17.64
N ASP A 296 16.90 -8.97 -17.71
CA ASP A 296 17.76 -9.36 -18.83
C ASP A 296 17.00 -9.49 -20.15
N VAL A 297 15.70 -9.83 -20.12
CA VAL A 297 14.84 -9.91 -21.31
C VAL A 297 14.36 -8.51 -21.76
N ARG A 298 14.17 -7.57 -20.83
CA ARG A 298 13.72 -6.20 -21.14
C ARG A 298 14.78 -5.36 -21.84
N GLN A 299 16.07 -5.70 -21.72
CA GLN A 299 17.13 -5.01 -22.46
C GLN A 299 17.04 -5.25 -23.99
N GLY A 300 16.32 -6.28 -24.44
CA GLY A 300 16.08 -6.57 -25.86
C GLY A 300 14.85 -5.89 -26.48
N GLN A 301 13.98 -5.25 -25.70
CA GLN A 301 12.76 -4.62 -26.20
C GLN A 301 12.53 -3.26 -25.54
N GLY A 302 12.92 -2.19 -26.25
CA GLY A 302 12.50 -0.79 -26.10
C GLY A 302 12.03 -0.31 -24.73
N LYS A 303 12.86 0.52 -24.08
CA LYS A 303 12.57 1.21 -22.81
C LYS A 303 11.19 1.89 -22.79
N ARG A 304 10.31 1.43 -21.89
CA ARG A 304 9.24 2.25 -21.27
C ARG A 304 9.14 1.90 -19.78
N GLY A 305 9.99 2.56 -19.00
CA GLY A 305 9.97 2.59 -17.53
C GLY A 305 10.65 3.89 -17.10
N ARG A 306 10.15 4.52 -16.02
CA ARG A 306 10.77 5.73 -15.44
C ARG A 306 12.22 5.42 -15.05
N GLU A 307 13.10 6.42 -15.16
CA GLU A 307 14.56 6.31 -14.97
C GLU A 307 14.97 5.92 -13.53
N ASP A 308 14.01 5.83 -12.60
CA ASP A 308 14.20 5.58 -11.18
C ASP A 308 14.46 4.10 -10.83
N ASP A 309 14.26 3.19 -11.79
CA ASP A 309 14.33 1.72 -11.64
C ASP A 309 15.75 1.13 -11.77
N LEU A 310 16.78 1.96 -11.87
CA LEU A 310 18.17 1.50 -11.84
C LEU A 310 18.64 1.35 -10.38
N CYS A 311 18.74 0.10 -9.92
CA CYS A 311 19.60 -0.27 -8.80
C CYS A 311 21.03 -0.34 -9.32
N ASP A 312 21.88 0.58 -8.90
CA ASP A 312 23.32 0.47 -9.06
C ASP A 312 23.82 -0.77 -8.28
N GLY A 313 24.66 -1.56 -8.95
CA GLY A 313 25.13 -2.88 -8.52
C GLY A 313 26.24 -2.85 -7.48
N THR A 314 26.58 -1.67 -6.96
CA THR A 314 27.61 -1.50 -5.94
C THR A 314 27.15 -0.49 -4.90
N ASP A 315 27.30 -0.86 -3.63
CA ASP A 315 26.96 -0.12 -2.41
C ASP A 315 25.48 -0.01 -2.03
N GLY A 316 25.14 -0.79 -1.01
CA GLY A 316 23.89 -0.68 -0.27
C GLY A 316 23.81 0.64 0.47
N SER A 317 23.15 1.62 -0.12
CA SER A 317 22.30 2.59 0.57
C SER A 317 21.80 3.64 -0.43
N LYS A 318 20.51 3.62 -0.78
CA LYS A 318 19.82 4.90 -0.99
C LYS A 318 19.53 5.47 0.40
N LEU A 319 20.58 5.92 1.08
CA LEU A 319 20.41 6.95 2.10
C LEU A 319 19.81 8.16 1.37
N ALA A 320 18.79 8.77 1.95
CA ALA A 320 18.44 10.13 1.58
C ALA A 320 19.73 10.97 1.62
N LYS A 321 19.98 11.75 0.57
CA LYS A 321 21.21 12.52 0.35
C LYS A 321 21.67 13.21 1.67
N PRO A 322 22.98 13.25 1.98
CA PRO A 322 23.45 14.03 3.10
C PRO A 322 23.17 15.50 2.80
N TYR A 323 22.34 16.15 3.62
CA TYR A 323 22.32 17.60 3.65
C TYR A 323 23.52 18.08 4.47
N ASP A 324 24.26 18.99 3.86
CA ASP A 324 25.47 19.61 4.38
C ASP A 324 25.22 20.28 5.74
N ASN A 325 26.15 20.06 6.67
CA ASN A 325 26.14 20.58 8.01
C ASN A 325 26.30 22.10 7.98
N ARG A 326 25.21 22.85 8.23
CA ARG A 326 25.28 24.19 8.82
C ARG A 326 23.97 24.52 9.54
N GLN A 327 24.13 24.93 10.80
CA GLN A 327 23.11 25.32 11.79
C GLN A 327 22.40 24.19 12.54
N ILE A 328 23.15 23.61 13.48
CA ILE A 328 22.60 23.04 14.70
C ILE A 328 22.09 24.20 15.57
N MET A 329 20.78 24.25 15.82
CA MET A 329 20.22 25.02 16.94
C MET A 329 19.76 24.02 18.01
N SER A 330 20.55 24.01 19.09
CA SER A 330 20.31 23.57 20.46
C SER A 330 19.18 22.56 20.73
N ALA A 331 19.60 21.37 21.15
CA ALA A 331 18.81 20.45 21.97
C ALA A 331 18.30 21.14 23.25
N THR A 332 17.03 20.89 23.62
CA THR A 332 16.51 20.60 24.99
C THR A 332 15.00 20.87 25.05
N LEU A 333 14.20 20.01 24.42
CA LEU A 333 12.82 19.66 24.83
C LEU A 333 12.30 18.59 23.83
N ILE A 334 11.26 17.86 24.19
CA ILE A 334 10.63 16.77 23.41
C ILE A 334 11.24 15.37 23.70
N TYR A 335 11.67 15.17 24.95
CA TYR A 335 11.61 13.85 25.59
C TYR A 335 10.28 13.74 26.34
N ARG A 336 9.23 13.33 25.61
CA ARG A 336 7.96 12.72 26.05
C ARG A 336 6.94 13.01 24.96
N ILE A 337 6.61 12.00 24.17
CA ILE A 337 5.27 11.66 23.64
C ILE A 337 5.45 10.36 22.86
N TYR A 338 5.55 9.25 23.60
CA TYR A 338 5.06 7.98 23.10
C TYR A 338 3.56 7.96 23.44
N THR A 339 2.73 7.44 22.52
CA THR A 339 1.26 7.21 22.63
C THR A 339 0.29 8.24 21.99
N LEU A 340 0.72 9.18 21.14
CA LEU A 340 -0.21 10.14 20.48
C LEU A 340 0.08 10.44 18.99
N TYR A 341 0.53 9.45 18.21
CA TYR A 341 0.93 9.71 16.80
C TYR A 341 -0.18 9.64 15.74
N ILE A 342 -1.41 9.30 16.11
CA ILE A 342 -2.57 9.41 15.21
C ILE A 342 -3.22 10.81 15.31
N PRO A 343 -3.40 11.40 16.51
CA PRO A 343 -3.99 12.73 16.60
C PRO A 343 -3.15 13.83 15.97
N VAL A 344 -1.82 13.86 16.16
CA VAL A 344 -1.00 15.01 15.72
C VAL A 344 -0.89 15.08 14.18
N MET A 345 -0.67 13.96 13.49
CA MET A 345 -0.63 13.96 12.02
C MET A 345 -1.99 14.31 11.40
N LEU A 346 -3.08 13.87 12.03
CA LEU A 346 -4.45 14.15 11.55
C LEU A 346 -4.97 15.52 11.98
N TYR A 347 -4.43 16.13 13.04
CA TYR A 347 -4.73 17.50 13.42
C TYR A 347 -4.19 18.49 12.38
N THR A 348 -2.98 18.26 11.87
CA THR A 348 -2.40 19.08 10.78
C THR A 348 -3.18 18.92 9.47
N LEU A 349 -3.64 17.69 9.14
CA LEU A 349 -4.54 17.46 8.01
C LEU A 349 -5.92 18.12 8.21
N CYS A 350 -6.48 18.12 9.42
CA CYS A 350 -7.74 18.80 9.72
C CYS A 350 -7.65 20.33 9.54
N ILE A 351 -6.51 20.95 9.85
CA ILE A 351 -6.29 22.40 9.67
C ILE A 351 -6.09 22.74 8.18
N ALA A 352 -5.50 21.85 7.39
CA ALA A 352 -5.31 22.08 5.94
C ALA A 352 -6.61 21.96 5.11
N PHE A 353 -7.66 21.32 5.63
CA PHE A 353 -8.91 21.03 4.90
C PHE A 353 -10.16 21.81 5.39
N GLN A 354 -10.00 22.82 6.26
CA GLN A 354 -11.00 23.86 6.54
C GLN A 354 -10.73 25.12 5.69
#